data_AF-A0A7L4LK41-F1
#
_entry.id   AF-A0A7L4LK41-F1
#
_cell.length_a   1.000
_cell.length_b   1.000
_cell.length_c   1.000
_cell.angle_alpha   90.00
_cell.angle_beta   90.00
_cell.angle_gamma   90.00
#
_symmetry.space_group_name_H-M   'P 1'
#
loop_
_entity.id
_entity.type
_entity.pdbx_description
1 polymer ?
#
loop_
_entity_poly.entity_id
_entity_poly.type
_entity_poly.pdbx_seq_one_letter_code
_entity_poly.pdbx_strand_id
1 'polypeptide(L)'
;FFISVTADQLWKGALAETGVGVKKGRGKKRKKKLRKNLNRGQEIGEGRSGLLWPGLNAPVLQTGKVQEVAQRKKEERERIQSEIIQQRDTWEKKKKIKIKREGGWSGRCWGGIILDPPDPGPNGETYKDFETRVIEVRNVFCMKAKEGRKKSIRALVAVGNGKGAAGFAIGKAGDRMNALRKAKNKAISSLHFIDLYQNHT
;
A
#
# COMPACT_ATOMS: atom_id res chain seq x y z
N PHE A 1 -17.79 4.10 31.04
CA PHE A 1 -18.50 3.84 29.78
C PHE A 1 -18.63 5.12 28.94
N PHE A 2 -19.27 6.19 29.43
CA PHE A 2 -19.57 7.38 28.63
C PHE A 2 -18.37 8.19 28.05
N ILE A 3 -17.15 7.99 28.55
CA ILE A 3 -15.95 8.72 28.08
C ILE A 3 -15.16 7.92 27.03
N SER A 4 -15.57 6.69 26.70
CA SER A 4 -14.88 5.89 25.68
C SER A 4 -15.18 6.41 24.28
N VAL A 5 -14.13 6.56 23.47
CA VAL A 5 -14.20 6.97 22.07
C VAL A 5 -13.97 5.78 21.14
N THR A 6 -14.38 5.95 19.88
CA THR A 6 -14.17 4.92 18.85
C THR A 6 -12.69 4.75 18.51
N ALA A 7 -12.33 3.58 18.00
CA ALA A 7 -10.96 3.29 17.56
C ALA A 7 -10.46 4.32 16.52
N ASP A 8 -11.33 4.79 15.64
CA ASP A 8 -10.96 5.75 14.60
C ASP A 8 -10.57 7.11 15.17
N GLN A 9 -11.28 7.58 16.20
CA GLN A 9 -10.95 8.81 16.91
C GLN A 9 -9.62 8.68 17.66
N LEU A 10 -9.40 7.55 18.34
CA LEU A 10 -8.13 7.25 19.02
C LEU A 10 -6.95 7.25 18.05
N TRP A 11 -7.07 6.52 16.93
CA TRP A 11 -6.01 6.42 15.94
C TRP A 11 -5.75 7.75 15.23
N LYS A 12 -6.80 8.53 14.94
CA LYS A 12 -6.66 9.87 14.34
C LYS A 12 -5.82 10.78 15.23
N GLY A 13 -6.09 10.81 16.54
CA GLY A 13 -5.30 11.57 17.51
C GLY A 13 -3.86 11.06 17.65
N ALA A 14 -3.69 9.74 17.80
CA ALA A 14 -2.39 9.14 18.05
C ALA A 14 -1.39 9.25 16.85
N LEU A 15 -1.90 9.20 15.61
CA LEU A 15 -1.10 9.27 14.39
C LEU A 15 -0.74 10.69 13.97
N ALA A 16 -1.57 11.68 14.32
CA ALA A 16 -1.37 13.11 14.03
C ALA A 16 -1.05 13.43 12.56
N GLU A 17 -1.68 12.72 11.60
CA GLU A 17 -1.33 12.84 10.17
C GLU A 17 -1.74 14.17 9.52
N THR A 18 -2.69 14.90 10.11
CA THR A 18 -3.27 16.13 9.55
C THR A 18 -2.70 17.42 10.17
N GLY A 19 -1.66 17.33 11.01
CA GLY A 19 -1.09 18.48 11.74
C GLY A 19 -0.30 19.46 10.87
N VAL A 20 -0.10 20.69 11.38
CA VAL A 20 0.68 21.76 10.71
C VAL A 20 2.12 21.33 10.42
N GLY A 21 2.73 20.52 11.30
CA GLY A 21 4.08 20.00 11.11
C GLY A 21 4.23 19.10 9.88
N VAL A 22 3.16 18.38 9.50
CA VAL A 22 3.15 17.50 8.32
C VAL A 22 3.15 18.33 7.03
N LYS A 23 2.39 19.43 7.01
CA LYS A 23 2.22 20.28 5.82
C LYS A 23 3.54 20.88 5.31
N LYS A 24 4.44 21.27 6.21
CA LYS A 24 5.73 21.92 5.86
C LYS A 24 6.97 21.03 6.10
N GLY A 25 6.78 19.71 6.25
CA GLY A 25 7.89 18.77 6.38
C GLY A 25 8.74 18.94 7.65
N ARG A 26 8.16 19.46 8.74
CA ARG A 26 8.88 19.70 10.01
C ARG A 26 9.17 18.40 10.77
N GLY A 27 8.40 17.33 10.52
CA GLY A 27 8.55 16.04 11.20
C GLY A 27 9.56 15.10 10.53
N LYS A 28 10.47 14.53 11.33
CA LYS A 28 11.40 13.47 10.88
C LYS A 28 10.62 12.16 10.63
N LYS A 29 10.87 11.50 9.49
CA LYS A 29 10.16 10.26 9.09
C LYS A 29 10.80 8.95 9.59
N ARG A 30 11.86 9.01 10.40
CA ARG A 30 12.63 7.83 10.82
C ARG A 30 11.81 6.83 11.66
N LYS A 31 10.95 7.31 12.57
CA LYS A 31 10.08 6.51 13.44
C LYS A 31 8.62 6.93 13.28
N LYS A 32 8.04 6.73 12.09
CA LYS A 32 6.62 7.05 11.85
C LYS A 32 5.74 6.01 12.57
N LYS A 33 4.73 6.47 13.31
CA LYS A 33 3.69 5.60 13.89
C LYS A 33 2.85 4.97 12.77
N LEU A 34 2.45 3.71 12.94
CA LEU A 34 1.62 2.97 11.99
C LEU A 34 0.32 2.56 12.66
N ARG A 35 -0.80 2.73 11.95
CA ARG A 35 -2.11 2.25 12.41
C ARG A 35 -2.13 0.73 12.46
N LYS A 36 -2.73 0.17 13.51
CA LYS A 36 -2.98 -1.26 13.66
C LYS A 36 -4.48 -1.48 13.88
N ASN A 37 -5.09 -2.37 13.09
CA ASN A 37 -6.47 -2.77 13.32
C ASN A 37 -6.49 -3.81 14.45
N LEU A 38 -7.15 -3.48 15.56
CA LEU A 38 -7.21 -4.33 16.77
C LEU A 38 -8.35 -5.35 16.72
N ASN A 39 -9.35 -5.15 15.85
CA ASN A 39 -10.49 -6.07 15.71
C ASN A 39 -10.16 -7.26 14.79
N ARG A 40 -8.99 -7.25 14.13
CA ARG A 40 -8.57 -8.33 13.25
C ARG A 40 -8.07 -9.51 14.08
N GLY A 41 -8.63 -10.70 13.83
CA GLY A 41 -8.29 -11.92 14.57
C GLY A 41 -9.02 -12.03 15.92
N GLN A 42 -10.12 -11.29 16.08
CA GLN A 42 -11.06 -11.47 17.18
C GLN A 42 -12.32 -12.12 16.63
N GLU A 43 -12.79 -13.17 17.29
CA GLU A 43 -14.04 -13.86 16.96
C GLU A 43 -15.15 -13.36 17.89
N ILE A 44 -16.37 -13.34 17.38
CA ILE A 44 -17.53 -12.90 18.15
C ILE A 44 -17.90 -14.00 19.14
N GLY A 45 -18.07 -13.65 20.41
CA GLY A 45 -18.38 -14.61 21.49
C GLY A 45 -17.16 -15.13 22.24
N GLU A 46 -15.96 -14.95 21.69
CA GLU A 46 -14.72 -15.30 22.37
C GLU A 46 -14.33 -14.21 23.39
N GLY A 47 -13.94 -14.64 24.58
CA GLY A 47 -13.62 -13.74 25.68
C GLY A 47 -12.68 -14.37 26.70
N ARG A 48 -12.14 -13.55 27.61
CA ARG A 48 -11.19 -14.01 28.65
C ARG A 48 -11.78 -15.06 29.59
N SER A 49 -13.10 -15.03 29.78
CA SER A 49 -13.83 -16.01 30.59
C SER A 49 -13.95 -17.39 29.92
N GLY A 50 -13.68 -17.51 28.60
CA GLY A 50 -13.77 -18.77 27.87
C GLY A 50 -15.16 -19.40 27.88
N LEU A 51 -16.22 -18.57 27.86
CA LEU A 51 -17.60 -19.03 27.78
C LEU A 51 -17.92 -19.52 26.36
N LEU A 52 -18.67 -20.62 26.28
CA LEU A 52 -19.21 -21.21 25.06
C LEU A 52 -20.69 -20.85 24.99
N TRP A 53 -21.03 -20.02 24.02
CA TRP A 53 -22.36 -19.54 23.66
C TRP A 53 -22.85 -20.33 22.44
N PRO A 54 -23.81 -21.25 22.63
CA PRO A 54 -24.45 -21.97 21.53
C PRO A 54 -25.07 -20.98 20.53
N GLY A 55 -24.69 -21.10 19.26
CA GLY A 55 -25.13 -20.20 18.18
C GLY A 55 -24.23 -18.99 17.92
N LEU A 56 -23.18 -18.78 18.72
CA LEU A 56 -22.21 -17.69 18.51
C LEU A 56 -20.79 -18.22 18.30
N ASN A 57 -20.17 -18.82 19.33
CA ASN A 57 -18.84 -19.44 19.26
C ASN A 57 -18.87 -20.98 19.41
N ALA A 58 -20.03 -21.55 19.76
CA ALA A 58 -20.25 -22.99 19.81
C ALA A 58 -21.46 -23.38 18.94
N PRO A 59 -21.50 -24.60 18.35
CA PRO A 59 -22.65 -25.03 17.57
C PRO A 59 -23.89 -25.20 18.46
N VAL A 60 -25.07 -24.85 17.95
CA VAL A 60 -26.34 -24.95 18.70
C VAL A 60 -26.67 -26.41 19.03
N LEU A 61 -26.42 -27.33 18.09
CA LEU A 61 -26.69 -28.76 18.23
C LEU A 61 -25.38 -29.54 18.22
N GLN A 62 -25.22 -30.45 19.17
CA GLN A 62 -24.17 -31.46 19.14
C GLN A 62 -24.80 -32.82 19.42
N THR A 63 -24.60 -33.76 18.51
CA THR A 63 -25.15 -35.13 18.62
C THR A 63 -26.68 -35.14 18.83
N GLY A 64 -27.38 -34.23 18.14
CA GLY A 64 -28.84 -34.13 18.17
C GLY A 64 -29.44 -33.46 19.43
N LYS A 65 -28.62 -33.01 20.39
CA LYS A 65 -29.08 -32.27 21.57
C LYS A 65 -28.66 -30.81 21.50
N VAL A 66 -29.52 -29.91 22.00
CA VAL A 66 -29.21 -28.49 22.15
C VAL A 66 -28.12 -28.34 23.21
N GLN A 67 -27.05 -27.63 22.87
CA GLN A 67 -25.98 -27.33 23.82
C GLN A 67 -26.44 -26.27 24.84
N GLU A 68 -25.97 -26.41 26.07
CA GLU A 68 -26.10 -25.39 27.11
C GLU A 68 -24.87 -24.48 27.13
N VAL A 69 -24.97 -23.33 27.82
CA VAL A 69 -23.84 -22.43 28.01
C VAL A 69 -22.79 -23.12 28.87
N ALA A 70 -21.62 -23.36 28.30
CA ALA A 70 -20.51 -24.05 28.97
C ALA A 70 -19.32 -23.11 29.14
N GLN A 71 -18.33 -23.53 29.94
CA GLN A 71 -17.08 -22.80 30.12
C GLN A 71 -15.90 -23.71 29.83
N ARG A 72 -14.97 -23.25 28.98
CA ARG A 72 -13.74 -24.01 28.66
C ARG A 72 -12.90 -24.24 29.91
N LYS A 73 -12.12 -25.32 29.94
CA LYS A 73 -11.15 -25.56 31.02
C LYS A 73 -10.01 -24.54 30.98
N LYS A 74 -9.35 -24.30 32.11
CA LYS A 74 -8.25 -23.32 32.20
C LYS A 74 -7.13 -23.61 31.19
N GLU A 75 -6.71 -24.87 31.09
CA GLU A 75 -5.66 -25.30 30.15
C GLU A 75 -6.01 -25.00 28.69
N GLU A 76 -7.25 -25.26 28.29
CA GLU A 76 -7.73 -25.02 26.94
C GLU A 76 -7.77 -23.52 26.61
N ARG A 77 -8.19 -22.69 27.57
CA ARG A 77 -8.15 -21.22 27.42
C ARG A 77 -6.73 -20.71 27.22
N GLU A 78 -5.78 -21.23 27.99
CA GLU A 78 -4.36 -20.85 27.88
C GLU A 78 -3.77 -21.27 26.52
N ARG A 79 -4.12 -22.46 26.02
CA ARG A 79 -3.74 -22.92 24.67
C ARG A 79 -4.25 -21.97 23.59
N ILE A 80 -5.55 -21.67 23.59
CA ILE A 80 -6.16 -20.76 22.61
C ILE A 80 -5.54 -19.36 22.71
N GLN A 81 -5.33 -18.84 23.91
CA GLN A 81 -4.68 -17.54 24.11
C GLN A 81 -3.25 -17.52 23.55
N SER A 82 -2.50 -18.62 23.71
CA SER A 82 -1.16 -18.77 23.16
C SER A 82 -1.19 -18.83 21.63
N GLU A 83 -2.15 -19.54 21.04
CA GLU A 83 -2.35 -19.63 19.59
C GLU A 83 -2.68 -18.27 18.98
N ILE A 84 -3.58 -17.50 19.60
CA ILE A 84 -3.91 -16.13 19.17
C ILE A 84 -2.66 -15.25 19.16
N ILE A 85 -1.81 -15.36 20.18
CA ILE A 85 -0.55 -14.60 20.25
C ILE A 85 0.41 -15.04 19.13
N GLN A 86 0.54 -16.35 18.89
CA GLN A 86 1.36 -16.87 17.80
C GLN A 86 0.86 -16.40 16.42
N GLN A 87 -0.45 -16.44 16.17
CA GLN A 87 -1.05 -15.92 14.94
C GLN A 87 -0.79 -14.43 14.76
N ARG A 88 -0.93 -13.64 15.83
CA ARG A 88 -0.60 -12.21 15.83
C ARG A 88 0.87 -11.96 15.48
N ASP A 89 1.78 -12.69 16.11
CA ASP A 89 3.22 -12.49 15.96
C ASP A 89 3.70 -12.96 14.58
N THR A 90 3.17 -14.07 14.06
CA THR A 90 3.43 -14.53 12.68
C THR A 90 2.91 -13.54 11.65
N TRP A 91 1.73 -12.95 11.85
CA TRP A 91 1.19 -11.89 11.00
C TRP A 91 2.07 -10.64 11.01
N GLU A 92 2.53 -10.21 12.18
CA GLU A 92 3.45 -9.08 12.30
C GLU A 92 4.80 -9.33 11.63
N LYS A 93 5.35 -10.54 11.76
CA LYS A 93 6.57 -10.95 11.07
C LYS A 93 6.38 -10.84 9.56
N LYS A 94 5.31 -11.41 9.00
CA LYS A 94 4.99 -11.32 7.56
C LYS A 94 4.92 -9.87 7.07
N LYS A 95 4.31 -8.96 7.84
CA LYS A 95 4.21 -7.53 7.48
C LYS A 95 5.56 -6.80 7.51
N LYS A 96 6.51 -7.25 8.34
CA LYS A 96 7.87 -6.66 8.45
C LYS A 96 8.81 -7.13 7.35
N ILE A 97 8.51 -8.25 6.68
CA ILE A 97 9.33 -8.76 5.58
C ILE A 97 9.28 -7.78 4.41
N LYS A 98 10.47 -7.33 3.98
CA LYS A 98 10.62 -6.48 2.80
C LYS A 98 10.90 -7.37 1.58
N ILE A 99 10.01 -7.31 0.60
CA ILE A 99 10.19 -8.00 -0.68
C ILE A 99 11.37 -7.37 -1.43
N LYS A 100 12.30 -8.20 -1.90
CA LYS A 100 13.40 -7.76 -2.77
C LYS A 100 12.81 -7.31 -4.10
N ARG A 101 13.20 -6.13 -4.55
CA ARG A 101 12.77 -5.55 -5.82
C ARG A 101 13.95 -5.50 -6.76
N GLU A 102 13.70 -5.69 -8.04
CA GLU A 102 14.69 -5.38 -9.06
C GLU A 102 15.06 -3.89 -8.98
N GLY A 103 16.37 -3.63 -8.93
CA GLY A 103 16.91 -2.30 -8.84
C GLY A 103 16.96 -1.62 -10.21
N GLY A 104 17.00 -0.29 -10.20
CA GLY A 104 17.45 0.47 -11.36
C GLY A 104 18.98 0.60 -11.37
N TRP A 105 19.48 1.72 -11.89
CA TRP A 105 20.92 2.00 -11.98
C TRP A 105 21.65 2.01 -10.62
N SER A 106 20.95 2.33 -9.53
CA SER A 106 21.48 2.28 -8.17
C SER A 106 20.36 2.00 -7.16
N GLY A 107 20.70 1.49 -5.97
CA GLY A 107 19.69 1.05 -4.99
C GLY A 107 18.76 2.14 -4.42
N ARG A 108 19.12 3.44 -4.53
CA ARG A 108 18.27 4.56 -4.09
C ARG A 108 17.66 5.38 -5.22
N CYS A 109 18.21 5.28 -6.44
CA CYS A 109 17.71 6.06 -7.56
C CYS A 109 16.44 5.41 -8.13
N TRP A 110 15.68 6.23 -8.87
CA TRP A 110 14.52 5.76 -9.62
C TRP A 110 14.85 5.45 -11.09
N GLY A 111 15.96 5.96 -11.60
CA GLY A 111 16.39 5.73 -12.98
C GLY A 111 16.66 4.24 -13.23
N GLY A 112 16.14 3.72 -14.33
CA GLY A 112 16.25 2.31 -14.70
C GLY A 112 15.23 1.38 -14.03
N ILE A 113 14.35 1.87 -13.14
CA ILE A 113 13.27 1.04 -12.60
C ILE A 113 12.22 0.78 -13.67
N ILE A 114 11.88 -0.49 -13.85
CA ILE A 114 10.77 -0.95 -14.70
C ILE A 114 9.45 -0.68 -13.96
N LEU A 115 8.52 -0.05 -14.65
CA LEU A 115 7.15 0.17 -14.18
C LEU A 115 6.19 -0.77 -14.89
N ASP A 116 5.01 -0.92 -14.31
CA ASP A 116 3.90 -1.61 -14.94
C ASP A 116 3.57 -0.95 -16.31
N PRO A 117 3.14 -1.75 -17.31
CA PRO A 117 2.75 -1.24 -18.61
C PRO A 117 1.68 -0.12 -18.54
N PRO A 118 1.56 0.74 -19.57
CA PRO A 118 0.57 1.83 -19.59
C PRO A 118 -0.84 1.36 -19.24
N ASP A 119 -1.58 2.22 -18.53
CA ASP A 119 -2.94 1.87 -18.12
C ASP A 119 -3.81 1.73 -19.39
N PRO A 120 -4.78 0.79 -19.42
CA PRO A 120 -5.62 0.59 -20.59
C PRO A 120 -6.46 1.83 -20.90
N GLY A 121 -6.68 2.07 -22.18
CA GLY A 121 -7.50 3.19 -22.67
C GLY A 121 -8.99 2.98 -22.37
N PRO A 122 -9.79 4.05 -22.40
CA PRO A 122 -11.25 3.97 -22.20
C PRO A 122 -11.95 3.14 -23.28
N ASN A 123 -11.35 3.02 -24.47
CA ASN A 123 -11.87 2.28 -25.62
C ASN A 123 -11.45 0.81 -25.65
N GLY A 124 -10.89 0.27 -24.55
CA GLY A 124 -10.41 -1.12 -24.48
C GLY A 124 -8.99 -1.34 -25.02
N GLU A 125 -8.29 -0.27 -25.39
CA GLU A 125 -6.89 -0.34 -25.84
C GLU A 125 -5.99 -0.87 -24.72
N THR A 126 -5.15 -1.86 -25.05
CA THR A 126 -4.26 -2.52 -24.08
C THR A 126 -2.81 -2.44 -24.57
N TYR A 127 -1.89 -2.09 -23.67
CA TYR A 127 -0.48 -1.86 -24.00
C TYR A 127 0.45 -2.85 -23.29
N LYS A 128 0.11 -4.14 -23.29
CA LYS A 128 0.88 -5.20 -22.59
C LYS A 128 2.29 -5.39 -23.15
N ASP A 129 2.46 -5.13 -24.45
CA ASP A 129 3.75 -5.28 -25.15
C ASP A 129 4.72 -4.14 -24.88
N PHE A 130 4.27 -3.08 -24.19
CA PHE A 130 5.09 -1.91 -23.91
C PHE A 130 5.76 -2.02 -22.55
N GLU A 131 7.08 -1.97 -22.56
CA GLU A 131 7.88 -1.81 -21.35
C GLU A 131 7.99 -0.33 -20.99
N THR A 132 7.85 -0.01 -19.71
CA THR A 132 7.97 1.36 -19.19
C THR A 132 9.19 1.47 -18.29
N ARG A 133 10.12 2.38 -18.60
CA ARG A 133 11.31 2.64 -17.78
C ARG A 133 11.38 4.09 -17.33
N VAL A 134 11.69 4.27 -16.05
CA VAL A 134 11.90 5.59 -15.47
C VAL A 134 13.29 6.09 -15.81
N ILE A 135 13.40 7.33 -16.31
CA ILE A 135 14.68 7.98 -16.57
C ILE A 135 15.05 8.88 -15.40
N GLU A 136 14.16 9.82 -15.05
CA GLU A 136 14.42 10.81 -14.00
C GLU A 136 13.20 10.99 -13.08
N VAL A 137 13.43 11.13 -11.79
CA VAL A 137 12.43 11.61 -10.82
C VAL A 137 13.04 12.71 -9.97
N ARG A 138 12.55 13.93 -10.16
CA ARG A 138 13.05 15.12 -9.49
C ARG A 138 11.99 15.79 -8.62
N ASN A 139 12.40 16.19 -7.42
CA ASN A 139 11.59 17.07 -6.58
C ASN A 139 11.83 18.52 -7.02
N VAL A 140 10.76 19.18 -7.46
CA VAL A 140 10.78 20.60 -7.85
C VAL A 140 9.93 21.41 -6.86
N PHE A 141 10.23 22.70 -6.74
CA PHE A 141 9.56 23.57 -5.77
C PHE A 141 9.11 24.87 -6.44
N CYS A 142 7.97 25.40 -6.01
CA CYS A 142 7.42 26.66 -6.47
C CYS A 142 6.96 27.48 -5.25
N MET A 143 7.23 28.79 -5.25
CA MET A 143 6.76 29.68 -4.20
C MET A 143 5.29 30.05 -4.46
N LYS A 144 4.44 29.91 -3.45
CA LYS A 144 3.02 30.28 -3.47
C LYS A 144 2.74 31.27 -2.35
N ALA A 145 1.87 32.25 -2.59
CA ALA A 145 1.57 33.32 -1.63
C ALA A 145 1.10 32.80 -0.27
N LYS A 146 0.19 31.82 -0.22
CA LYS A 146 -0.37 31.27 1.03
C LYS A 146 0.48 30.15 1.64
N GLU A 147 0.92 29.20 0.83
CA GLU A 147 1.60 27.99 1.31
C GLU A 147 3.12 28.17 1.49
N GLY A 148 3.70 29.17 0.83
CA GLY A 148 5.14 29.31 0.68
C GLY A 148 5.70 28.30 -0.32
N ARG A 149 6.79 27.61 0.05
CA ARG A 149 7.47 26.62 -0.81
C ARG A 149 6.62 25.35 -0.98
N LYS A 150 5.92 25.23 -2.10
CA LYS A 150 5.13 24.04 -2.48
C LYS A 150 6.00 23.04 -3.22
N LYS A 151 6.07 21.81 -2.71
CA LYS A 151 6.74 20.69 -3.37
C LYS A 151 5.88 20.11 -4.50
N SER A 152 6.49 19.80 -5.64
CA SER A 152 5.94 18.96 -6.69
C SER A 152 7.00 17.99 -7.20
N ILE A 153 6.57 16.96 -7.90
CA ILE A 153 7.44 15.92 -8.43
C ILE A 153 7.31 15.96 -9.95
N ARG A 154 8.46 16.03 -10.62
CA ARG A 154 8.60 15.87 -12.07
C ARG A 154 9.19 14.50 -12.32
N ALA A 155 8.55 13.71 -13.17
CA ALA A 155 9.05 12.41 -13.59
C ALA A 155 9.17 12.37 -15.11
N LEU A 156 10.30 11.86 -15.61
CA LEU A 156 10.55 11.56 -17.01
C LEU A 156 10.55 10.04 -17.18
N VAL A 157 9.71 9.56 -18.08
CA VAL A 157 9.50 8.13 -18.34
C VAL A 157 9.58 7.89 -19.83
N ALA A 158 10.21 6.78 -20.22
CA ALA A 158 10.19 6.26 -21.57
C ALA A 158 9.38 4.96 -21.62
N VAL A 159 8.71 4.75 -22.74
CA VAL A 159 7.85 3.60 -23.04
C VAL A 159 8.26 3.07 -24.42
N GLY A 160 8.35 1.76 -24.59
CA GLY A 160 8.68 1.18 -25.89
C GLY A 160 8.29 -0.30 -26.01
N ASN A 161 8.05 -0.75 -27.23
CA ASN A 161 7.64 -2.14 -27.53
C ASN A 161 8.80 -3.03 -28.01
N GLY A 162 10.03 -2.50 -28.04
CA GLY A 162 11.21 -3.21 -28.55
C GLY A 162 11.24 -3.44 -30.07
N LYS A 163 10.26 -2.92 -30.82
CA LYS A 163 10.09 -3.10 -32.28
C LYS A 163 10.14 -1.77 -33.03
N GLY A 164 10.97 -0.83 -32.56
CA GLY A 164 11.12 0.50 -33.16
C GLY A 164 10.10 1.55 -32.70
N ALA A 165 9.01 1.20 -32.02
CA ALA A 165 8.09 2.19 -31.45
C ALA A 165 8.48 2.55 -30.01
N ALA A 166 8.88 3.80 -29.79
CA ALA A 166 9.26 4.31 -28.48
C ALA A 166 8.78 5.75 -28.27
N GLY A 167 8.41 6.09 -27.05
CA GLY A 167 7.97 7.43 -26.68
C GLY A 167 8.47 7.80 -25.30
N PHE A 168 8.59 9.10 -25.05
CA PHE A 168 8.92 9.60 -23.71
C PHE A 168 8.01 10.77 -23.35
N ALA A 169 7.74 10.91 -22.07
CA ALA A 169 6.96 12.04 -21.60
C ALA A 169 7.31 12.43 -20.17
N ILE A 170 6.97 13.68 -19.86
CA ILE A 170 7.12 14.27 -18.54
C ILE A 170 5.77 14.32 -17.84
N GLY A 171 5.72 13.78 -16.62
CA GLY A 171 4.58 13.89 -15.72
C GLY A 171 4.91 14.78 -14.52
N LYS A 172 3.95 15.64 -14.13
CA LYS A 172 4.07 16.49 -12.94
C LYS A 172 2.88 16.32 -12.01
N ALA A 173 3.14 16.06 -10.73
CA ALA A 173 2.10 15.94 -9.70
C ALA A 173 2.64 16.24 -8.29
N GLY A 174 1.74 16.34 -7.30
CA GLY A 174 2.13 16.46 -5.89
C GLY A 174 2.67 15.17 -5.30
N ASP A 175 2.21 14.02 -5.80
CA ASP A 175 2.66 12.69 -5.41
C ASP A 175 3.41 11.97 -6.54
N ARG A 176 4.38 11.13 -6.16
CA ARG A 176 5.29 10.46 -7.09
C ARG A 176 4.56 9.47 -7.97
N MET A 177 3.69 8.65 -7.39
CA MET A 177 2.95 7.62 -8.13
C MET A 177 2.06 8.26 -9.20
N ASN A 178 1.41 9.37 -8.85
CA ASN A 178 0.62 10.15 -9.79
C ASN A 178 1.46 10.81 -10.90
N ALA A 179 2.67 11.29 -10.60
CA ALA A 179 3.56 11.84 -11.61
C ALA A 179 4.01 10.77 -12.62
N LEU A 180 4.38 9.57 -12.13
CA LEU A 180 4.78 8.43 -12.97
C LEU A 180 3.63 7.94 -13.84
N ARG A 181 2.42 7.78 -13.27
CA ARG A 181 1.22 7.41 -14.03
C ARG A 181 0.93 8.39 -15.18
N LYS A 182 0.97 9.70 -14.89
CA LYS A 182 0.77 10.73 -15.92
C LYS A 182 1.84 10.69 -17.01
N ALA A 183 3.10 10.47 -16.64
CA ALA A 183 4.20 10.38 -17.60
C ALA A 183 4.01 9.16 -18.52
N LYS A 184 3.74 7.99 -17.94
CA LYS A 184 3.52 6.73 -18.66
C LYS A 184 2.37 6.83 -19.68
N ASN A 185 1.19 7.24 -19.22
CA ASN A 185 0.02 7.32 -20.08
C ASN A 185 0.11 8.46 -21.11
N LYS A 186 0.98 9.45 -20.89
CA LYS A 186 1.26 10.48 -21.89
C LYS A 186 2.30 10.00 -22.93
N ALA A 187 3.29 9.20 -22.52
CA ALA A 187 4.31 8.70 -23.43
C ALA A 187 3.72 7.82 -24.55
N ILE A 188 2.68 7.04 -24.25
CA ILE A 188 2.01 6.21 -25.28
C ILE A 188 1.29 7.04 -26.34
N SER A 189 0.81 8.24 -25.99
CA SER A 189 0.19 9.15 -26.97
C SER A 189 1.21 9.90 -27.84
N SER A 190 2.49 9.78 -27.52
CA SER A 190 3.60 10.48 -28.18
C SER A 190 4.69 9.48 -28.53
N LEU A 191 4.33 8.46 -29.31
CA LEU A 191 5.25 7.47 -29.84
C LEU A 191 5.94 7.99 -31.09
N HIS A 192 7.23 7.70 -31.17
CA HIS A 192 8.05 7.85 -32.35
C HIS A 192 8.35 6.47 -32.90
N PHE A 193 8.27 6.34 -34.23
CA PHE A 193 8.80 5.18 -34.92
C PHE A 193 10.25 5.47 -35.29
N ILE A 194 11.13 4.58 -34.87
CA ILE A 194 12.57 4.65 -35.12
C ILE A 194 12.86 3.53 -36.11
N ASP A 195 13.33 3.91 -37.30
CA ASP A 195 13.78 2.95 -38.30
C ASP A 195 15.05 2.25 -37.80
N LEU A 196 15.01 0.91 -37.78
CA LEU A 196 16.12 0.07 -37.35
C LEU A 196 16.75 -0.60 -38.58
N TYR A 197 18.04 -0.39 -38.80
CA TYR A 197 18.79 -1.14 -39.78
C TYR A 197 18.91 -2.60 -39.32
N GLN A 198 18.35 -3.52 -40.10
CA GLN A 198 18.33 -4.96 -39.81
C GLN A 198 17.81 -5.31 -38.40
N ASN A 199 16.93 -4.48 -37.81
CA ASN A 199 16.35 -4.65 -36.47
C ASN A 199 17.37 -4.70 -35.31
N HIS A 200 18.60 -4.21 -35.47
CA HIS A 200 19.61 -4.21 -34.39
C HIS A 200 20.35 -2.88 -34.17
N THR A 201 20.48 -2.03 -35.20
CA THR A 201 21.17 -0.72 -35.11
C THR A 201 20.35 0.41 -35.69
#